data_AF-A0A8S8YI75-F1
#
_entry.id   AF-A0A8S8YI75-F1
#
_cell.length_a   1.000
_cell.length_b   1.000
_cell.length_c   1.000
_cell.angle_alpha   90.00
_cell.angle_beta   90.00
_cell.angle_gamma   90.00
#
_symmetry.space_group_name_H-M   'P 1'
#
loop_
_entity.id
_entity.type
_entity.pdbx_description
1 polymer ?
#
loop_
_entity_poly.entity_id
_entity_poly.type
_entity_poly.pdbx_seq_one_letter_code
_entity_poly.pdbx_strand_id
1 'polypeptide(L)'
;MQSDDAKNLTYDQNRMYMYGNNDQGGAPDSWPMWTHSSPTDTQSDDTIGETNAVGDPNNGGGPRSFTFEGSHPVGEATAIDSSIPITGKIKLAIFCDVEQGQCSKQVDIVLRLGNRDLAVQTVAVPDEDNFYAFEFFVNDDEIPEGEAFGVRLTFQKPASLLGGYTLYLGNGNAYMDIPVLPPYVPNVPGLGGEEYVSPYEQASGYTLADSNSTSFLGLIFWGLLGIGVFVAGFTFIPPIPMRELAILFTGLGLLVSMLVAPIIAGPVELAKVNPDDPDVWTIEELAQLDERAGSFIGDNFVENYEFKLYVEYDEVYTAKDRGTTISAFGYDEFAEIFEDPEVPQRGKEYVQLYFSMFHIDLRPGQAVLANLMIVNSTDSTGQTTLVPLHACMDCTNPDTGAPWQVKDVTVTVNGEDSKRFAIQPELIEIIGIDSSWGGYAHGMTAVGLLLGGIGFWMSYRQNREYFEEDEEEYDEDEDFEDALDDLEDF
;
A
#
# COMPACT_ATOMS: atom_id res chain seq x y z
N MET A 1 13.04 10.52 11.29
CA MET A 1 13.15 11.97 11.58
C MET A 1 14.62 12.33 11.60
N GLN A 2 15.15 12.88 10.49
CA GLN A 2 16.53 13.38 10.46
C GLN A 2 16.73 14.40 11.59
N SER A 3 17.86 14.31 12.30
CA SER A 3 18.13 15.13 13.48
C SER A 3 18.14 16.63 13.14
N ASP A 4 17.65 17.45 14.08
CA ASP A 4 17.60 18.93 14.04
C ASP A 4 18.98 19.62 14.00
N ASP A 5 20.03 18.94 13.51
CA ASP A 5 21.31 19.60 13.27
C ASP A 5 21.19 20.49 12.03
N ALA A 6 21.35 21.79 12.23
CA ALA A 6 21.37 22.79 11.16
C ALA A 6 22.49 22.54 10.12
N LYS A 7 23.39 21.58 10.33
CA LYS A 7 24.39 21.18 9.33
C LYS A 7 23.89 20.11 8.35
N ASN A 8 22.80 19.42 8.66
CA ASN A 8 22.24 18.37 7.81
C ASN A 8 21.57 18.96 6.55
N LEU A 9 21.68 18.22 5.44
CA LEU A 9 21.00 18.52 4.19
C LEU A 9 19.55 18.03 4.27
N THR A 10 18.60 18.94 4.07
CA THR A 10 17.16 18.63 4.06
C THR A 10 16.48 19.35 2.89
N TYR A 11 15.21 19.05 2.65
CA TYR A 11 14.40 19.76 1.65
C TYR A 11 14.37 21.28 1.89
N ASP A 12 14.10 21.71 3.12
CA ASP A 12 14.05 23.13 3.48
C ASP A 12 15.43 23.78 3.56
N GLN A 13 16.48 22.96 3.77
CA GLN A 13 17.86 23.41 3.90
C GLN A 13 18.77 22.70 2.89
N ASN A 14 18.50 22.97 1.62
CA ASN A 14 19.07 22.28 0.48
C ASN A 14 20.35 22.92 -0.09
N ARG A 15 20.82 24.02 0.52
CA ARG A 15 22.08 24.70 0.18
C ARG A 15 23.22 24.21 1.04
N MET A 16 24.26 23.71 0.41
CA MET A 16 25.53 23.34 1.06
C MET A 16 26.57 24.45 0.87
N TYR A 17 27.13 24.93 1.97
CA TYR A 17 28.18 25.94 1.99
C TYR A 17 29.55 25.29 2.09
N MET A 18 30.56 25.93 1.51
CA MET A 18 31.94 25.45 1.49
C MET A 18 32.78 26.19 2.53
N TYR A 19 33.39 25.45 3.42
CA TYR A 19 34.16 25.93 4.56
C TYR A 19 35.56 25.31 4.58
N GLY A 20 36.45 25.90 5.36
CA GLY A 20 37.83 25.47 5.45
C GLY A 20 38.62 26.37 6.39
N ASN A 21 39.78 25.90 6.82
CA ASN A 21 40.73 26.74 7.55
C ASN A 21 42.17 26.39 7.19
N ASN A 22 43.10 27.29 7.50
CA ASN A 22 44.53 27.06 7.35
C ASN A 22 45.34 27.25 8.65
N ASP A 23 44.65 27.27 9.80
CA ASP A 23 45.21 27.50 11.13
C ASP A 23 46.40 26.57 11.49
N GLN A 24 46.39 25.35 10.96
CA GLN A 24 47.45 24.36 11.19
C GLN A 24 48.72 24.62 10.35
N GLY A 25 48.67 25.61 9.45
CA GLY A 25 49.74 25.89 8.50
C GLY A 25 49.98 24.73 7.53
N GLY A 26 51.18 24.66 6.98
CA GLY A 26 51.57 23.59 6.06
C GLY A 26 51.25 23.88 4.60
N ALA A 27 51.28 22.83 3.78
CA ALA A 27 51.06 22.94 2.36
C ALA A 27 49.55 23.11 2.05
N PRO A 28 49.17 23.87 1.01
CA PRO A 28 47.77 24.19 0.72
C PRO A 28 46.88 22.96 0.49
N ASP A 29 47.46 21.88 -0.02
CA ASP A 29 46.81 20.59 -0.23
C ASP A 29 46.50 19.82 1.08
N SER A 30 47.07 20.24 2.21
CA SER A 30 46.77 19.68 3.54
C SER A 30 45.77 20.48 4.36
N TRP A 31 45.28 21.62 3.85
CA TRP A 31 44.31 22.44 4.57
C TRP A 31 42.94 21.73 4.61
N PRO A 32 42.31 21.58 5.79
CA PRO A 32 41.01 20.95 5.90
C PRO A 32 39.94 21.79 5.20
N MET A 33 39.16 21.14 4.35
CA MET A 33 38.06 21.73 3.59
C MET A 33 36.83 20.84 3.73
N TRP A 34 35.67 21.43 3.99
CA TRP A 34 34.43 20.68 4.19
C TRP A 34 33.21 21.42 3.67
N THR A 35 32.10 20.71 3.56
CA THR A 35 30.78 21.25 3.25
C THR A 35 29.73 20.81 4.25
N HIS A 36 28.75 21.68 4.49
CA HIS A 36 27.51 21.38 5.22
C HIS A 36 26.46 22.45 4.97
N SER A 37 25.22 22.20 5.39
CA SER A 37 24.09 23.08 5.06
C SER A 37 23.88 24.27 6.00
N SER A 38 24.58 24.32 7.15
CA SER A 38 24.51 25.49 8.03
C SER A 38 25.15 26.73 7.37
N PRO A 39 24.49 27.90 7.40
CA PRO A 39 24.99 29.16 6.84
C PRO A 39 26.14 29.78 7.63
N THR A 40 26.51 29.20 8.77
CA THR A 40 27.65 29.66 9.59
C THR A 40 28.46 28.48 10.10
N ASP A 41 29.78 28.60 10.07
CA ASP A 41 30.71 27.69 10.76
C ASP A 41 31.78 28.50 11.50
N THR A 42 31.84 28.35 12.83
CA THR A 42 32.82 29.04 13.69
C THR A 42 34.27 28.52 13.57
N GLN A 43 34.46 27.36 12.95
CA GLN A 43 35.78 26.74 12.74
C GLN A 43 36.36 27.06 11.35
N SER A 44 35.58 27.73 10.49
CA SER A 44 36.04 28.16 9.17
C SER A 44 36.66 29.54 9.23
N ASP A 45 37.70 29.74 8.43
CA ASP A 45 38.18 31.07 8.08
C ASP A 45 37.22 31.73 7.08
N ASP A 46 37.22 33.07 7.04
CA ASP A 46 36.48 33.83 6.01
C ASP A 46 37.11 33.66 4.62
N THR A 47 38.45 33.54 4.59
CA THR A 47 39.23 33.42 3.37
C THR A 47 40.51 32.62 3.61
N ILE A 48 40.91 31.86 2.60
CA ILE A 48 42.23 31.24 2.53
C ILE A 48 42.93 31.71 1.26
N GLY A 49 44.26 31.71 1.26
CA GLY A 49 44.99 32.16 0.09
C GLY A 49 46.49 32.06 0.24
N GLU A 50 47.16 32.23 -0.89
CA GLU A 50 48.61 32.31 -0.96
C GLU A 50 49.02 33.52 -1.80
N THR A 51 50.17 34.07 -1.48
CA THR A 51 50.83 35.11 -2.27
C THR A 51 52.21 34.64 -2.71
N ASN A 52 52.85 35.38 -3.60
CA ASN A 52 54.27 35.24 -3.92
C ASN A 52 55.12 36.36 -3.30
N ALA A 53 54.70 36.89 -2.15
CA ALA A 53 55.45 37.92 -1.45
C ALA A 53 56.80 37.38 -0.95
N VAL A 54 57.83 38.23 -1.01
CA VAL A 54 59.18 37.88 -0.57
C VAL A 54 59.18 37.42 0.90
N GLY A 55 59.58 36.17 1.15
CA GLY A 55 59.61 35.57 2.49
C GLY A 55 58.44 34.62 2.80
N ASP A 56 57.44 34.53 1.92
CA ASP A 56 56.36 33.54 2.03
C ASP A 56 56.92 32.11 1.79
N PRO A 57 56.67 31.14 2.70
CA PRO A 57 57.11 29.75 2.52
C PRO A 57 56.56 29.10 1.24
N ASN A 58 55.40 29.53 0.76
CA ASN A 58 54.70 28.96 -0.38
C ASN A 58 54.93 29.75 -1.68
N ASN A 59 56.08 30.43 -1.79
CA ASN A 59 56.47 31.20 -2.98
C ASN A 59 56.56 30.35 -4.25
N GLY A 60 55.91 30.80 -5.33
CA GLY A 60 55.94 30.17 -6.65
C GLY A 60 54.54 29.88 -7.22
N GLY A 61 54.50 29.45 -8.47
CA GLY A 61 53.25 29.03 -9.13
C GLY A 61 53.03 27.52 -9.11
N GLY A 62 51.94 27.09 -9.75
CA GLY A 62 51.63 25.67 -9.96
C GLY A 62 50.18 25.31 -9.65
N PRO A 63 49.80 24.03 -9.83
CA PRO A 63 48.44 23.59 -9.59
C PRO A 63 48.08 23.70 -8.10
N ARG A 64 46.82 24.03 -7.85
CA ARG A 64 46.16 23.96 -6.54
C ARG A 64 44.89 23.15 -6.68
N SER A 65 44.64 22.29 -5.70
CA SER A 65 43.44 21.48 -5.62
C SER A 65 42.91 21.56 -4.20
N PHE A 66 41.67 22.01 -4.05
CA PHE A 66 40.95 21.99 -2.78
C PHE A 66 39.78 21.03 -2.89
N THR A 67 39.66 20.12 -1.92
CA THR A 67 38.60 19.12 -1.89
C THR A 67 37.71 19.38 -0.70
N PHE A 68 36.55 19.99 -0.93
CA PHE A 68 35.53 20.20 0.09
C PHE A 68 34.74 18.91 0.28
N GLU A 69 35.04 18.16 1.35
CA GLU A 69 34.35 16.91 1.65
C GLU A 69 33.02 17.14 2.38
N GLY A 70 32.03 16.29 2.14
CA GLY A 70 30.76 16.32 2.89
C GLY A 70 31.00 15.96 4.35
N SER A 71 30.79 16.90 5.28
CA SER A 71 31.07 16.68 6.71
C SER A 71 29.90 16.10 7.50
N HIS A 72 28.69 16.20 6.96
CA HIS A 72 27.45 15.74 7.61
C HIS A 72 26.71 14.85 6.60
N PRO A 73 27.09 13.56 6.50
CA PRO A 73 26.40 12.62 5.63
C PRO A 73 24.94 12.45 6.05
N VAL A 74 24.07 12.16 5.08
CA VAL A 74 22.67 11.90 5.36
C VAL A 74 22.52 10.61 6.17
N GLY A 75 21.71 10.65 7.22
CA GLY A 75 21.47 9.49 8.09
C GLY A 75 20.48 8.48 7.51
N GLU A 76 19.76 8.85 6.45
CA GLU A 76 18.80 8.04 5.69
C GLU A 76 18.91 8.45 4.22
N ALA A 77 18.62 7.53 3.29
CA ALA A 77 18.66 7.83 1.86
C ALA A 77 17.76 9.03 1.53
N THR A 78 18.32 10.02 0.84
CA THR A 78 17.64 11.30 0.57
C THR A 78 17.44 11.48 -0.93
N ALA A 79 16.19 11.48 -1.36
CA ALA A 79 15.84 11.61 -2.77
C ALA A 79 16.17 13.02 -3.33
N ILE A 80 16.63 13.06 -4.58
CA ILE A 80 16.97 14.28 -5.31
C ILE A 80 16.28 14.32 -6.67
N ASP A 81 15.85 15.51 -7.09
CA ASP A 81 15.25 15.72 -8.41
C ASP A 81 16.36 15.86 -9.46
N SER A 82 16.67 14.75 -10.13
CA SER A 82 17.69 14.67 -11.20
C SER A 82 17.30 15.44 -12.47
N SER A 83 16.05 15.90 -12.60
CA SER A 83 15.62 16.76 -13.70
C SER A 83 16.07 18.22 -13.54
N ILE A 84 16.42 18.62 -12.32
CA ILE A 84 16.94 19.94 -11.97
C ILE A 84 18.46 19.85 -11.79
N PRO A 85 19.25 20.77 -12.38
CA PRO A 85 20.69 20.74 -12.17
C PRO A 85 21.05 21.16 -10.74
N ILE A 86 22.08 20.52 -10.18
CA ILE A 86 22.80 21.04 -9.02
C ILE A 86 23.55 22.29 -9.47
N THR A 87 23.27 23.43 -8.84
CA THR A 87 23.88 24.72 -9.22
C THR A 87 24.67 25.30 -8.07
N GLY A 88 25.70 26.08 -8.36
CA GLY A 88 26.48 26.70 -7.30
C GLY A 88 27.43 27.76 -7.81
N LYS A 89 28.13 28.39 -6.87
CA LYS A 89 29.19 29.33 -7.21
C LYS A 89 30.28 29.34 -6.16
N ILE A 90 31.50 29.57 -6.60
CA ILE A 90 32.70 29.70 -5.75
C ILE A 90 33.36 31.03 -6.06
N LYS A 91 33.58 31.86 -5.04
CA LYS A 91 34.31 33.12 -5.16
C LYS A 91 35.80 32.91 -4.99
N LEU A 92 36.55 33.07 -6.07
CA LEU A 92 37.99 32.88 -6.11
C LEU A 92 38.65 34.03 -6.87
N ALA A 93 39.39 34.87 -6.17
CA ALA A 93 40.16 35.94 -6.79
C ALA A 93 41.56 35.42 -7.13
N ILE A 94 41.86 35.22 -8.42
CA ILE A 94 43.22 34.94 -8.90
C ILE A 94 43.84 36.26 -9.35
N PHE A 95 44.86 36.73 -8.65
CA PHE A 95 45.52 38.00 -8.90
C PHE A 95 46.88 37.81 -9.56
N CYS A 96 47.17 38.68 -10.53
CA CYS A 96 48.31 38.59 -11.41
C CYS A 96 48.91 39.97 -11.64
N ASP A 97 50.19 40.01 -11.97
CA ASP A 97 50.89 41.26 -12.23
C ASP A 97 50.42 41.89 -13.55
N VAL A 98 50.13 43.19 -13.49
CA VAL A 98 49.39 43.95 -14.50
C VAL A 98 50.20 44.11 -15.80
N GLU A 99 51.53 43.99 -15.72
CA GLU A 99 52.43 44.18 -16.86
C GLU A 99 52.55 42.95 -17.78
N GLN A 100 52.09 41.76 -17.37
CA GLN A 100 52.25 40.54 -18.16
C GLN A 100 50.96 39.86 -18.62
N GLY A 101 49.78 40.15 -18.04
CA GLY A 101 48.48 39.70 -18.56
C GLY A 101 48.33 38.19 -18.86
N GLN A 102 49.22 37.32 -18.36
CA GLN A 102 49.38 35.94 -18.79
C GLN A 102 49.31 34.95 -17.62
N CYS A 103 48.21 35.00 -16.87
CA CYS A 103 47.89 33.93 -15.93
C CYS A 103 46.53 33.33 -16.30
N SER A 104 46.40 32.02 -16.15
CA SER A 104 45.13 31.34 -16.36
C SER A 104 44.19 31.67 -15.21
N LYS A 105 42.97 32.12 -15.54
CA LYS A 105 41.84 32.16 -14.60
C LYS A 105 40.94 30.94 -14.74
N GLN A 106 41.35 29.95 -15.52
CA GLN A 106 40.57 28.74 -15.70
C GLN A 106 40.57 27.93 -14.40
N VAL A 107 39.39 27.43 -14.06
CA VAL A 107 39.12 26.60 -12.90
C VAL A 107 38.37 25.36 -13.36
N ASP A 108 38.79 24.19 -12.86
CA ASP A 108 38.07 22.94 -13.02
C ASP A 108 37.34 22.62 -11.71
N ILE A 109 36.02 22.48 -11.79
CA ILE A 109 35.14 22.17 -10.67
C ILE A 109 34.62 20.76 -10.86
N VAL A 110 34.79 19.91 -9.86
CA VAL A 110 34.36 18.51 -9.86
C VAL A 110 33.31 18.32 -8.79
N LEU A 111 32.11 17.89 -9.17
CA LEU A 111 31.09 17.46 -8.22
C LEU A 111 31.42 16.06 -7.72
N ARG A 112 31.34 15.87 -6.39
CA ARG A 112 31.65 14.60 -5.73
C ARG A 112 30.47 14.17 -4.86
N LEU A 113 30.29 12.87 -4.75
CA LEU A 113 29.35 12.24 -3.81
C LEU A 113 30.13 11.15 -3.06
N GLY A 114 30.33 11.36 -1.76
CA GLY A 114 31.26 10.56 -0.97
C GLY A 114 32.66 10.53 -1.59
N ASN A 115 33.13 9.33 -1.95
CA ASN A 115 34.45 9.13 -2.57
C ASN A 115 34.44 9.14 -4.11
N ARG A 116 33.28 9.32 -4.74
CA ARG A 116 33.11 9.26 -6.20
C ARG A 116 33.08 10.65 -6.81
N ASP A 117 33.73 10.81 -7.97
CA ASP A 117 33.61 12.02 -8.80
C ASP A 117 32.45 11.79 -9.79
N LEU A 118 31.44 12.66 -9.78
CA LEU A 118 30.23 12.51 -10.61
C LEU A 118 30.35 13.23 -11.94
N ALA A 119 30.83 14.48 -11.92
CA ALA A 119 30.92 15.33 -13.10
C ALA A 119 32.04 16.38 -12.95
N VAL A 120 32.51 16.90 -14.08
CA VAL A 120 33.54 17.95 -14.14
C VAL A 120 33.10 19.07 -15.06
N GLN A 121 33.23 20.31 -14.62
CA GLN A 121 32.99 21.51 -15.40
C GLN A 121 34.21 22.42 -15.34
N THR A 122 34.69 22.83 -16.52
CA THR A 122 35.75 23.81 -16.65
C THR A 122 35.15 25.19 -16.89
N VAL A 123 35.43 26.13 -15.99
CA VAL A 123 35.02 27.53 -16.11
C VAL A 123 36.25 28.37 -16.46
N ALA A 124 36.26 28.94 -17.67
CA ALA A 124 37.45 29.61 -18.20
C ALA A 124 37.79 30.95 -17.52
N VAL A 125 36.77 31.70 -17.12
CA VAL A 125 36.88 33.06 -16.56
C VAL A 125 35.74 33.26 -15.55
N PRO A 126 35.97 33.91 -14.40
CA PRO A 126 34.89 34.22 -13.48
C PRO A 126 34.05 35.41 -13.96
N ASP A 127 32.95 35.67 -13.25
CA ASP A 127 32.16 36.90 -13.43
C ASP A 127 32.88 38.17 -12.91
N GLU A 128 32.19 39.31 -12.96
CA GLU A 128 32.72 40.61 -12.54
C GLU A 128 33.10 40.66 -11.04
N ASP A 129 32.47 39.83 -10.21
CA ASP A 129 32.69 39.74 -8.75
C ASP A 129 33.64 38.60 -8.35
N ASN A 130 34.26 37.94 -9.33
CA ASN A 130 35.15 36.77 -9.18
C ASN A 130 34.45 35.47 -8.76
N PHE A 131 33.17 35.29 -9.09
CA PHE A 131 32.49 34.00 -8.94
C PHE A 131 32.69 33.11 -10.17
N TYR A 132 32.98 31.85 -9.90
CA TYR A 132 32.90 30.75 -10.85
C TYR A 132 31.59 30.01 -10.59
N ALA A 133 30.59 30.28 -11.43
CA ALA A 133 29.30 29.58 -11.39
C ALA A 133 29.40 28.23 -12.10
N PHE A 134 28.71 27.23 -11.58
CA PHE A 134 28.66 25.89 -12.15
C PHE A 134 27.26 25.29 -12.09
N GLU A 135 27.00 24.35 -12.99
CA GLU A 135 25.77 23.57 -13.09
C GLU A 135 26.09 22.12 -13.48
N PHE A 136 25.49 21.16 -12.78
CA PHE A 136 25.68 19.73 -13.01
C PHE A 136 24.34 19.02 -13.07
N PHE A 137 24.11 18.27 -14.15
CA PHE A 137 23.07 17.25 -14.20
C PHE A 137 23.65 15.94 -13.69
N VAL A 138 23.03 15.36 -12.68
CA VAL A 138 23.41 14.06 -12.11
C VAL A 138 22.37 13.01 -12.51
N ASN A 139 22.83 11.77 -12.69
CA ASN A 139 21.93 10.64 -13.00
C ASN A 139 21.43 9.93 -11.75
N ASP A 140 22.08 10.18 -10.61
CA ASP A 140 21.67 9.64 -9.32
C ASP A 140 20.34 10.34 -8.91
N ASP A 141 19.37 9.55 -8.49
CA ASP A 141 18.04 9.95 -8.02
C ASP A 141 17.95 10.02 -6.48
N GLU A 142 19.00 9.57 -5.79
CA GLU A 142 19.12 9.65 -4.34
C GLU A 142 20.57 9.86 -3.87
N ILE A 143 20.69 10.37 -2.65
CA ILE A 143 21.92 10.42 -1.86
C ILE A 143 21.89 9.21 -0.92
N PRO A 144 22.80 8.23 -1.06
CA PRO A 144 22.83 7.06 -0.19
C PRO A 144 23.09 7.42 1.28
N GLU A 145 22.62 6.57 2.20
CA GLU A 145 22.95 6.68 3.62
C GLU A 145 24.47 6.72 3.84
N GLY A 146 24.94 7.64 4.68
CA GLY A 146 26.36 7.77 4.99
C GLY A 146 27.16 8.54 3.93
N GLU A 147 26.52 9.02 2.86
CA GLU A 147 27.17 9.86 1.84
C GLU A 147 26.72 11.33 1.93
N ALA A 148 27.56 12.22 1.41
CA ALA A 148 27.26 13.64 1.26
C ALA A 148 27.94 14.18 0.01
N PHE A 149 27.34 15.23 -0.57
CA PHE A 149 27.96 15.93 -1.68
C PHE A 149 29.21 16.69 -1.24
N GLY A 150 30.12 16.86 -2.18
CA GLY A 150 31.34 17.65 -2.02
C GLY A 150 31.76 18.24 -3.35
N VAL A 151 32.77 19.11 -3.32
CA VAL A 151 33.30 19.74 -4.52
C VAL A 151 34.81 19.71 -4.49
N ARG A 152 35.45 19.37 -5.60
CA ARG A 152 36.89 19.56 -5.79
C ARG A 152 37.16 20.67 -6.80
N LEU A 153 37.94 21.65 -6.37
CA LEU A 153 38.30 22.86 -7.09
C LEU A 153 39.78 22.78 -7.50
N THR A 154 40.06 22.78 -8.80
CA THR A 154 41.45 22.78 -9.32
C THR A 154 41.72 24.03 -10.15
N PHE A 155 42.86 24.69 -9.91
CA PHE A 155 43.28 25.86 -10.71
C PHE A 155 44.80 26.03 -10.68
N GLN A 156 45.32 27.00 -11.45
CA GLN A 156 46.75 27.31 -11.51
C GLN A 156 47.07 28.59 -10.74
N LYS A 157 47.87 28.48 -9.67
CA LYS A 157 48.42 29.65 -8.97
C LYS A 157 49.44 30.36 -9.88
N PRO A 158 49.33 31.68 -10.10
CA PRO A 158 50.31 32.45 -10.87
C PRO A 158 51.70 32.42 -10.23
N ALA A 159 52.76 32.41 -11.05
CA ALA A 159 54.16 32.41 -10.59
C ALA A 159 54.80 33.81 -10.47
N SER A 160 54.06 34.87 -10.80
CA SER A 160 54.56 36.25 -10.78
C SER A 160 54.78 36.75 -9.34
N LEU A 161 55.64 37.75 -9.17
CA LEU A 161 56.04 38.28 -7.85
C LEU A 161 54.87 38.80 -7.00
N LEU A 162 53.85 39.36 -7.65
CA LEU A 162 52.61 39.81 -6.99
C LEU A 162 51.43 38.85 -7.27
N GLY A 163 51.73 37.65 -7.76
CA GLY A 163 50.75 36.64 -8.11
C GLY A 163 50.27 35.84 -6.91
N GLY A 164 49.04 35.34 -6.99
CA GLY A 164 48.46 34.47 -5.97
C GLY A 164 46.94 34.31 -6.13
N TYR A 165 46.30 33.86 -5.06
CA TYR A 165 44.84 33.76 -5.02
C TYR A 165 44.27 33.97 -3.61
N THR A 166 42.98 34.32 -3.57
CA THR A 166 42.15 34.33 -2.37
C THR A 166 40.86 33.58 -2.67
N LEU A 167 40.64 32.47 -1.96
CA LEU A 167 39.39 31.71 -1.97
C LEU A 167 38.55 32.19 -0.80
N TYR A 168 37.35 32.67 -1.09
CA TYR A 168 36.42 33.15 -0.08
C TYR A 168 35.47 32.02 0.31
N LEU A 169 35.29 31.82 1.61
CA LEU A 169 34.56 30.68 2.16
C LEU A 169 33.23 31.12 2.76
N GLY A 170 32.36 30.15 2.99
CA GLY A 170 31.10 30.31 3.68
C GLY A 170 30.01 31.05 2.91
N ASN A 171 28.98 31.44 3.66
CA ASN A 171 27.75 32.01 3.13
C ASN A 171 28.00 33.30 2.31
N GLY A 172 27.39 33.36 1.13
CA GLY A 172 27.54 34.46 0.17
C GLY A 172 28.74 34.33 -0.76
N ASN A 173 29.71 33.46 -0.46
CA ASN A 173 30.96 33.33 -1.22
C ASN A 173 31.10 31.98 -1.93
N ALA A 174 30.83 30.86 -1.26
CA ALA A 174 31.00 29.53 -1.82
C ALA A 174 29.89 28.57 -1.37
N TYR A 175 29.09 28.10 -2.32
CA TYR A 175 27.98 27.19 -2.05
C TYR A 175 27.56 26.37 -3.28
N MET A 176 26.77 25.33 -3.04
CA MET A 176 25.98 24.60 -4.03
C MET A 176 24.59 24.31 -3.51
N ASP A 177 23.60 24.36 -4.40
CA ASP A 177 22.20 24.08 -4.16
C ASP A 177 21.88 22.69 -4.72
N ILE A 178 21.41 21.80 -3.85
CA ILE A 178 21.01 20.44 -4.20
C ILE A 178 19.48 20.42 -4.36
N PRO A 179 18.92 19.88 -5.45
CA PRO A 179 17.47 19.79 -5.63
C PRO A 179 16.90 18.61 -4.81
N VAL A 180 16.94 18.72 -3.49
CA VAL A 180 16.39 17.71 -2.58
C VAL A 180 14.87 17.64 -2.76
N LEU A 181 14.31 16.44 -2.83
CA LEU A 181 12.85 16.24 -2.85
C LEU A 181 12.28 16.38 -1.44
N PRO A 182 11.02 16.84 -1.30
CA PRO A 182 10.38 16.94 0.01
C PRO A 182 10.37 15.58 0.70
N PRO A 183 10.61 15.52 2.03
CA PRO A 183 10.53 14.26 2.75
C PRO A 183 9.12 13.69 2.59
N TYR A 184 9.08 12.36 2.55
CA TYR A 184 7.83 11.63 2.50
C TYR A 184 6.95 11.98 3.70
N VAL A 185 5.73 12.46 3.45
CA VAL A 185 4.70 12.62 4.47
C VAL A 185 3.65 11.54 4.26
N PRO A 186 3.43 10.64 5.23
CA PRO A 186 2.39 9.63 5.13
C PRO A 186 1.02 10.28 4.96
N ASN A 187 0.26 9.86 3.95
CA ASN A 187 -1.09 10.37 3.70
C ASN A 187 -2.16 9.68 4.55
N VAL A 188 -1.80 8.56 5.19
CA VAL A 188 -2.68 7.78 6.05
C VAL A 188 -2.16 7.84 7.49
N PRO A 189 -2.90 8.50 8.40
CA PRO A 189 -2.56 8.52 9.81
C PRO A 189 -2.65 7.11 10.41
N GLY A 190 -1.73 6.78 11.32
CA GLY A 190 -1.73 5.51 12.06
C GLY A 190 -1.15 4.31 11.31
N LEU A 191 -0.66 4.48 10.07
CA LEU A 191 0.03 3.42 9.32
C LEU A 191 1.47 3.14 9.77
N GLY A 192 2.02 3.97 10.67
CA GLY A 192 3.36 3.81 11.24
C GLY A 192 3.30 3.64 12.76
N GLY A 193 4.05 2.66 13.29
CA GLY A 193 4.11 2.31 14.71
C GLY A 193 4.86 0.99 14.94
N GLU A 194 5.14 0.65 16.20
CA GLU A 194 5.70 -0.68 16.56
C GLU A 194 4.66 -1.81 16.46
N GLU A 195 3.37 -1.47 16.49
CA GLU A 195 2.23 -2.40 16.41
C GLU A 195 1.19 -1.80 15.46
N TYR A 196 0.78 -2.58 14.46
CA TYR A 196 -0.23 -2.17 13.49
C TYR A 196 -1.62 -2.37 14.08
N VAL A 197 -2.44 -1.33 13.95
CA VAL A 197 -3.85 -1.36 14.34
C VAL A 197 -4.66 -0.77 13.21
N SER A 198 -5.69 -1.50 12.75
CA SER A 198 -6.59 -1.04 11.70
C SER A 198 -7.01 0.42 11.86
N PRO A 199 -6.89 1.24 10.80
CA PRO A 199 -7.42 2.60 10.80
C PRO A 199 -8.91 2.67 11.13
N TYR A 200 -9.67 1.62 10.82
CA TYR A 200 -11.11 1.56 11.02
C TYR A 200 -11.51 1.15 12.43
N GLU A 201 -10.63 0.47 13.16
CA GLU A 201 -10.82 0.22 14.59
C GLU A 201 -10.67 1.52 15.38
N GLN A 202 -9.70 2.35 15.00
CA GLN A 202 -9.42 3.63 15.64
C GLN A 202 -10.38 4.74 15.21
N ALA A 203 -10.97 4.62 14.01
CA ALA A 203 -11.86 5.63 13.46
C ALA A 203 -13.24 5.62 14.11
N SER A 204 -13.78 6.82 14.37
CA SER A 204 -15.14 6.95 14.90
C SER A 204 -16.20 6.57 13.87
N GLY A 205 -17.20 5.77 14.28
CA GLY A 205 -18.39 5.48 13.46
C GLY A 205 -18.33 4.16 12.69
N TYR A 206 -17.24 3.41 12.81
CA TYR A 206 -17.12 2.06 12.30
C TYR A 206 -17.45 1.03 13.39
N THR A 207 -18.08 -0.06 12.97
CA THR A 207 -18.36 -1.21 13.82
C THR A 207 -17.94 -2.49 13.11
N LEU A 208 -17.13 -3.30 13.78
CA LEU A 208 -16.77 -4.64 13.31
C LEU A 208 -18.02 -5.53 13.29
N ALA A 209 -18.19 -6.27 12.21
CA ALA A 209 -19.29 -7.20 12.03
C ALA A 209 -18.80 -8.47 11.32
N ASP A 210 -19.30 -9.61 11.78
CA ASP A 210 -19.07 -10.91 11.14
C ASP A 210 -19.66 -10.91 9.72
N SER A 211 -18.92 -11.43 8.76
CA SER A 211 -19.40 -11.72 7.42
C SER A 211 -20.06 -13.11 7.37
N ASN A 212 -20.60 -13.48 6.22
CA ASN A 212 -21.03 -14.85 6.01
C ASN A 212 -19.79 -15.74 6.06
N SER A 213 -19.85 -16.89 6.74
CA SER A 213 -18.72 -17.82 6.80
C SER A 213 -19.19 -19.26 6.85
N THR A 214 -18.45 -20.14 6.17
CA THR A 214 -18.76 -21.57 6.13
C THR A 214 -17.80 -22.35 7.01
N SER A 215 -18.26 -22.77 8.19
CA SER A 215 -17.45 -23.56 9.12
C SER A 215 -17.25 -25.01 8.62
N PHE A 216 -16.00 -25.40 8.38
CA PHE A 216 -15.65 -26.78 8.01
C PHE A 216 -16.08 -27.83 9.06
N LEU A 217 -15.93 -27.51 10.35
CA LEU A 217 -16.40 -28.38 11.43
C LEU A 217 -17.93 -28.47 11.42
N GLY A 218 -18.60 -27.34 11.19
CA GLY A 218 -20.05 -27.28 10.99
C GLY A 218 -20.50 -28.21 9.87
N LEU A 219 -19.86 -28.17 8.71
CA LEU A 219 -20.14 -29.06 7.58
C LEU A 219 -20.03 -30.54 7.96
N ILE A 220 -18.94 -30.94 8.62
CA ILE A 220 -18.75 -32.34 9.06
C ILE A 220 -19.86 -32.75 10.03
N PHE A 221 -20.15 -31.91 11.03
CA PHE A 221 -21.17 -32.19 12.03
C PHE A 221 -22.55 -32.39 11.39
N TRP A 222 -22.98 -31.46 10.53
CA TRP A 222 -24.28 -31.53 9.88
C TRP A 222 -24.38 -32.70 8.89
N GLY A 223 -23.28 -33.03 8.20
CA GLY A 223 -23.19 -34.24 7.38
C GLY A 223 -23.41 -35.52 8.18
N LEU A 224 -22.71 -35.67 9.32
CA LEU A 224 -22.88 -36.83 10.21
C LEU A 224 -24.27 -36.87 10.84
N LEU A 225 -24.82 -35.72 11.24
CA LEU A 225 -26.17 -35.64 11.80
C LEU A 225 -27.22 -36.07 10.76
N GLY A 226 -27.11 -35.62 9.52
CA GLY A 226 -28.02 -36.02 8.45
C GLY A 226 -28.01 -37.54 8.22
N ILE A 227 -26.83 -38.16 8.17
CA ILE A 227 -26.69 -39.64 8.11
C ILE A 227 -27.34 -40.29 9.35
N GLY A 228 -27.12 -39.71 10.53
CA GLY A 228 -27.72 -40.16 11.78
C GLY A 228 -29.25 -40.15 11.75
N VAL A 229 -29.86 -39.10 11.17
CA VAL A 229 -31.33 -39.01 11.00
C VAL A 229 -31.85 -40.13 10.10
N PHE A 230 -31.17 -40.46 9.01
CA PHE A 230 -31.56 -41.59 8.16
C PHE A 230 -31.47 -42.92 8.91
N VAL A 231 -30.32 -43.21 9.53
CA VAL A 231 -30.10 -44.49 10.24
C VAL A 231 -31.08 -44.64 11.41
N ALA A 232 -31.25 -43.59 12.21
CA ALA A 232 -32.16 -43.61 13.35
C ALA A 232 -33.63 -43.70 12.90
N GLY A 233 -34.01 -42.97 11.84
CA GLY A 233 -35.34 -43.04 11.25
C GLY A 233 -35.71 -44.46 10.80
N PHE A 234 -34.81 -45.13 10.08
CA PHE A 234 -35.05 -46.49 9.58
C PHE A 234 -34.89 -47.59 10.66
N THR A 235 -34.15 -47.34 11.74
CA THR A 235 -33.92 -48.35 12.77
C THR A 235 -34.91 -48.26 13.93
N PHE A 236 -35.27 -47.05 14.36
CA PHE A 236 -35.98 -46.82 15.63
C PHE A 236 -37.41 -46.29 15.48
N ILE A 237 -37.79 -45.70 14.34
CA ILE A 237 -39.19 -45.28 14.14
C ILE A 237 -40.03 -46.52 13.84
N PRO A 238 -41.11 -46.81 14.60
CA PRO A 238 -42.00 -47.93 14.31
C PRO A 238 -42.69 -47.75 12.94
N PRO A 239 -43.26 -48.81 12.34
CA PRO A 239 -43.98 -48.69 11.08
C PRO A 239 -45.20 -47.79 11.26
N ILE A 240 -45.08 -46.54 10.81
CA ILE A 240 -46.15 -45.53 10.77
C ILE A 240 -46.49 -45.22 9.31
N PRO A 241 -47.73 -44.80 9.00
CA PRO A 241 -48.08 -44.28 7.69
C PRO A 241 -47.12 -43.14 7.29
N MET A 242 -46.68 -43.12 6.02
CA MET A 242 -45.76 -42.11 5.46
C MET A 242 -44.36 -42.07 6.09
N ARG A 243 -43.93 -43.12 6.79
CA ARG A 243 -42.63 -43.21 7.45
C ARG A 243 -41.46 -42.92 6.50
N GLU A 244 -41.39 -43.57 5.33
CA GLU A 244 -40.25 -43.35 4.42
C GLU A 244 -40.20 -41.91 3.91
N LEU A 245 -41.36 -41.32 3.61
CA LEU A 245 -41.46 -39.93 3.16
C LEU A 245 -41.03 -38.95 4.25
N ALA A 246 -41.46 -39.16 5.50
CA ALA A 246 -41.07 -38.33 6.64
C ALA A 246 -39.55 -38.35 6.86
N ILE A 247 -38.93 -39.54 6.83
CA ILE A 247 -37.48 -39.70 6.98
C ILE A 247 -36.75 -39.06 5.81
N LEU A 248 -37.21 -39.31 4.58
CA LEU A 248 -36.60 -38.79 3.36
C LEU A 248 -36.60 -37.26 3.33
N PHE A 249 -37.76 -36.62 3.53
CA PHE A 249 -37.87 -35.15 3.49
C PHE A 249 -37.13 -34.48 4.64
N THR A 250 -37.12 -35.08 5.83
CA THR A 250 -36.37 -34.54 6.99
C THR A 250 -34.86 -34.64 6.77
N GLY A 251 -34.38 -35.83 6.41
CA GLY A 251 -32.95 -36.10 6.23
C GLY A 251 -32.37 -35.37 5.01
N LEU A 252 -33.08 -35.38 3.88
CA LEU A 252 -32.65 -34.70 2.66
C LEU A 252 -32.71 -33.18 2.82
N GLY A 253 -33.78 -32.64 3.43
CA GLY A 253 -33.87 -31.21 3.71
C GLY A 253 -32.72 -30.71 4.58
N LEU A 254 -32.36 -31.46 5.63
CA LEU A 254 -31.27 -31.11 6.55
C LEU A 254 -29.90 -31.19 5.86
N LEU A 255 -29.63 -32.26 5.09
CA LEU A 255 -28.38 -32.37 4.32
C LEU A 255 -28.26 -31.26 3.27
N VAL A 256 -29.34 -30.96 2.56
CA VAL A 256 -29.32 -29.96 1.50
C VAL A 256 -29.13 -28.55 2.07
N SER A 257 -29.82 -28.19 3.17
CA SER A 257 -29.70 -26.85 3.76
C SER A 257 -28.41 -26.63 4.56
N MET A 258 -27.93 -27.64 5.31
CA MET A 258 -26.83 -27.46 6.27
C MET A 258 -25.48 -28.00 5.78
N LEU A 259 -25.45 -28.76 4.67
CA LEU A 259 -24.21 -29.29 4.08
C LEU A 259 -24.05 -28.81 2.64
N VAL A 260 -25.01 -29.08 1.76
CA VAL A 260 -24.86 -28.78 0.32
C VAL A 260 -24.89 -27.27 0.06
N ALA A 261 -25.83 -26.54 0.65
CA ALA A 261 -25.96 -25.09 0.42
C ALA A 261 -24.72 -24.32 0.88
N PRO A 262 -24.17 -24.55 2.08
CA PRO A 262 -22.97 -23.84 2.51
C PRO A 262 -21.71 -24.27 1.75
N ILE A 263 -21.59 -25.55 1.31
CA ILE A 263 -20.49 -25.97 0.41
C ILE A 263 -20.51 -25.18 -0.90
N ILE A 264 -21.69 -25.04 -1.50
CA ILE A 264 -21.84 -24.28 -2.73
C ILE A 264 -21.54 -22.81 -2.46
N ALA A 265 -22.20 -22.21 -1.46
CA ALA A 265 -22.06 -20.80 -1.13
C ALA A 265 -20.71 -20.40 -0.50
N GLY A 266 -19.81 -21.33 -0.20
CA GLY A 266 -18.47 -21.00 0.28
C GLY A 266 -17.40 -21.62 -0.59
N PRO A 267 -16.89 -22.82 -0.25
CA PRO A 267 -15.75 -23.44 -0.94
C PRO A 267 -15.84 -23.51 -2.46
N VAL A 268 -17.03 -23.76 -3.02
CA VAL A 268 -17.20 -23.87 -4.48
C VAL A 268 -17.15 -22.51 -5.16
N GLU A 269 -17.78 -21.48 -4.59
CA GLU A 269 -17.74 -20.12 -5.14
C GLU A 269 -16.34 -19.51 -4.99
N LEU A 270 -15.68 -19.68 -3.84
CA LEU A 270 -14.31 -19.20 -3.62
C LEU A 270 -13.31 -19.84 -4.60
N ALA A 271 -13.43 -21.15 -4.86
CA ALA A 271 -12.56 -21.86 -5.79
C ALA A 271 -12.71 -21.44 -7.27
N LYS A 272 -13.66 -20.56 -7.62
CA LYS A 272 -13.78 -20.01 -8.97
C LYS A 272 -12.74 -18.92 -9.25
N VAL A 273 -12.23 -18.28 -8.21
CA VAL A 273 -11.15 -17.31 -8.33
C VAL A 273 -9.83 -18.03 -8.15
N ASN A 274 -8.92 -17.86 -9.10
CA ASN A 274 -7.56 -18.35 -8.98
C ASN A 274 -6.67 -17.18 -8.55
N PRO A 275 -6.18 -17.14 -7.30
CA PRO A 275 -5.29 -16.07 -6.84
C PRO A 275 -3.93 -16.11 -7.56
N ASP A 276 -3.53 -17.23 -8.15
CA ASP A 276 -2.30 -17.35 -8.94
C ASP A 276 -2.44 -16.82 -10.39
N ASP A 277 -3.60 -16.28 -10.77
CA ASP A 277 -3.80 -15.67 -12.09
C ASP A 277 -3.06 -14.31 -12.14
N PRO A 278 -2.21 -14.05 -13.16
CA PRO A 278 -1.44 -12.81 -13.25
C PRO A 278 -2.26 -11.52 -13.28
N ASP A 279 -3.56 -11.60 -13.60
CA ASP A 279 -4.46 -10.44 -13.61
C ASP A 279 -5.25 -10.30 -12.29
N VAL A 280 -5.07 -11.21 -11.33
CA VAL A 280 -5.66 -11.15 -9.99
C VAL A 280 -4.58 -10.74 -8.99
N TRP A 281 -4.89 -9.70 -8.22
CA TRP A 281 -3.99 -9.14 -7.21
C TRP A 281 -4.59 -9.29 -5.83
N THR A 282 -3.75 -9.70 -4.89
CA THR A 282 -4.06 -9.75 -3.46
C THR A 282 -3.52 -8.51 -2.74
N ILE A 283 -4.02 -8.25 -1.53
CA ILE A 283 -3.60 -7.11 -0.72
C ILE A 283 -2.15 -7.26 -0.25
N GLU A 284 -1.74 -8.48 0.08
CA GLU A 284 -0.36 -8.83 0.42
C GLU A 284 0.62 -8.42 -0.69
N GLU A 285 0.30 -8.72 -1.94
CA GLU A 285 1.15 -8.38 -3.08
C GLU A 285 1.18 -6.87 -3.32
N LEU A 286 0.01 -6.21 -3.28
CA LEU A 286 -0.09 -4.76 -3.51
C LEU A 286 0.64 -3.94 -2.45
N ALA A 287 0.61 -4.37 -1.18
CA ALA A 287 1.28 -3.68 -0.09
C ALA A 287 2.81 -3.69 -0.22
N GLN A 288 3.37 -4.70 -0.90
CA GLN A 288 4.81 -4.88 -1.11
C GLN A 288 5.35 -4.11 -2.32
N LEU A 289 4.49 -3.52 -3.14
CA LEU A 289 4.92 -2.73 -4.29
C LEU A 289 5.38 -1.33 -3.85
N ASP A 290 6.33 -0.79 -4.61
CA ASP A 290 6.83 0.58 -4.41
C ASP A 290 6.46 1.49 -5.59
N GLU A 291 6.56 2.80 -5.37
CA GLU A 291 6.32 3.79 -6.40
C GLU A 291 7.37 3.69 -7.52
N ARG A 292 6.92 3.77 -8.78
CA ARG A 292 7.79 3.78 -9.95
C ARG A 292 7.38 4.91 -10.86
N ALA A 293 8.37 5.54 -11.48
CA ALA A 293 8.11 6.65 -12.40
C ALA A 293 7.25 6.18 -13.58
N GLY A 294 6.10 6.84 -13.78
CA GLY A 294 5.19 6.55 -14.88
C GLY A 294 4.21 5.41 -14.65
N SER A 295 4.11 4.88 -13.43
CA SER A 295 3.06 3.94 -13.02
C SER A 295 2.30 4.48 -11.80
N PHE A 296 1.16 3.87 -11.50
CA PHE A 296 0.45 4.09 -10.24
C PHE A 296 1.25 3.48 -9.09
N ILE A 297 1.56 2.18 -9.16
CA ILE A 297 2.38 1.47 -8.19
C ILE A 297 3.07 0.26 -8.85
N GLY A 298 4.31 -0.04 -8.51
CA GLY A 298 5.08 -1.10 -9.14
C GLY A 298 5.26 -0.91 -10.65
N ASP A 299 5.70 -1.95 -11.36
CA ASP A 299 6.02 -1.84 -12.80
C ASP A 299 4.80 -2.04 -13.72
N ASN A 300 3.76 -2.72 -13.22
CA ASN A 300 2.65 -3.20 -14.05
C ASN A 300 1.46 -2.22 -14.13
N PHE A 301 1.25 -1.39 -13.10
CA PHE A 301 0.06 -0.55 -12.98
C PHE A 301 0.18 0.75 -13.78
N VAL A 302 0.20 0.62 -15.11
CA VAL A 302 0.24 1.74 -16.06
C VAL A 302 -1.16 2.07 -16.61
N GLU A 303 -1.28 3.17 -17.36
CA GLU A 303 -2.55 3.60 -17.95
C GLU A 303 -3.22 2.49 -18.78
N ASN A 304 -4.53 2.29 -18.58
CA ASN A 304 -5.37 1.26 -19.17
C ASN A 304 -5.01 -0.19 -18.77
N TYR A 305 -4.22 -0.38 -17.71
CA TYR A 305 -4.04 -1.71 -17.12
C TYR A 305 -5.32 -2.11 -16.38
N GLU A 306 -5.95 -3.19 -16.83
CA GLU A 306 -7.11 -3.82 -16.21
C GLU A 306 -6.65 -4.96 -15.30
N PHE A 307 -7.17 -5.01 -14.08
CA PHE A 307 -6.82 -6.03 -13.09
C PHE A 307 -7.99 -6.31 -12.17
N LYS A 308 -7.92 -7.41 -11.43
CA LYS A 308 -8.91 -7.79 -10.43
C LYS A 308 -8.29 -7.77 -9.06
N LEU A 309 -8.91 -7.07 -8.13
CA LEU A 309 -8.58 -7.15 -6.72
C LEU A 309 -9.42 -8.26 -6.07
N TYR A 310 -8.77 -9.23 -5.44
CA TYR A 310 -9.43 -10.30 -4.71
C TYR A 310 -9.13 -10.17 -3.21
N VAL A 311 -10.18 -10.17 -2.38
CA VAL A 311 -10.09 -10.07 -0.92
C VAL A 311 -11.04 -11.08 -0.30
N GLU A 312 -10.51 -12.01 0.48
CA GLU A 312 -11.28 -12.89 1.36
C GLU A 312 -11.47 -12.22 2.73
N TYR A 313 -12.59 -12.46 3.40
CA TYR A 313 -12.85 -11.86 4.70
C TYR A 313 -13.86 -12.64 5.54
N ASP A 314 -13.54 -12.79 6.84
CA ASP A 314 -14.44 -13.31 7.87
C ASP A 314 -15.13 -12.18 8.67
N GLU A 315 -14.50 -11.01 8.74
CA GLU A 315 -14.98 -9.85 9.47
C GLU A 315 -14.79 -8.58 8.62
N VAL A 316 -15.70 -7.62 8.80
CA VAL A 316 -15.65 -6.36 8.05
C VAL A 316 -16.09 -5.19 8.91
N TYR A 317 -15.38 -4.07 8.82
CA TYR A 317 -15.80 -2.83 9.46
C TYR A 317 -16.93 -2.21 8.65
N THR A 318 -18.01 -1.83 9.31
CA THR A 318 -19.17 -1.21 8.66
C THR A 318 -19.47 0.16 9.21
N ALA A 319 -19.86 1.06 8.32
CA ALA A 319 -20.30 2.42 8.66
C ALA A 319 -21.45 2.87 7.75
N LYS A 320 -22.00 4.05 8.05
CA LYS A 320 -23.00 4.70 7.19
C LYS A 320 -22.38 5.89 6.49
N ASP A 321 -22.36 5.86 5.16
CA ASP A 321 -22.03 7.01 4.32
C ASP A 321 -23.16 7.28 3.33
N ARG A 322 -23.56 8.55 3.19
CA ARG A 322 -24.62 8.99 2.26
C ARG A 322 -25.90 8.14 2.28
N GLY A 323 -26.26 7.57 3.44
CA GLY A 323 -27.43 6.68 3.64
C GLY A 323 -27.23 5.22 3.25
N THR A 324 -26.06 4.86 2.71
CA THR A 324 -25.67 3.50 2.32
C THR A 324 -24.79 2.87 3.41
N THR A 325 -24.88 1.56 3.60
CA THR A 325 -23.88 0.84 4.40
C THR A 325 -22.62 0.69 3.57
N ILE A 326 -21.49 1.13 4.10
CA ILE A 326 -20.17 0.91 3.50
C ILE A 326 -19.40 -0.13 4.32
N SER A 327 -18.50 -0.83 3.65
CA SER A 327 -17.63 -1.84 4.21
C SER A 327 -16.17 -1.41 4.08
N ALA A 328 -15.35 -1.68 5.09
CA ALA A 328 -13.95 -1.31 5.12
C ALA A 328 -13.09 -2.40 5.78
N PHE A 329 -11.84 -2.49 5.36
CA PHE A 329 -10.87 -3.46 5.81
C PHE A 329 -9.63 -2.78 6.34
N GLY A 330 -9.29 -3.11 7.58
CA GLY A 330 -7.99 -2.80 8.16
C GLY A 330 -6.88 -3.71 7.68
N TYR A 331 -7.21 -4.88 7.12
CA TYR A 331 -6.23 -5.90 6.76
C TYR A 331 -5.35 -6.34 7.93
N ASP A 332 -5.97 -6.48 9.10
CA ASP A 332 -5.32 -6.90 10.36
C ASP A 332 -4.64 -8.27 10.23
N GLU A 333 -5.13 -9.14 9.34
CA GLU A 333 -4.49 -10.42 9.01
C GLU A 333 -3.09 -10.26 8.39
N PHE A 334 -2.82 -9.12 7.75
CA PHE A 334 -1.55 -8.77 7.13
C PHE A 334 -0.74 -7.80 7.99
N ALA A 335 -1.02 -7.71 9.30
CA ALA A 335 -0.32 -6.80 10.22
C ALA A 335 1.21 -6.91 10.11
N GLU A 336 1.77 -8.13 9.97
CA GLU A 336 3.22 -8.33 9.81
C GLU A 336 3.80 -7.53 8.62
N ILE A 337 3.07 -7.46 7.50
CA ILE A 337 3.48 -6.69 6.32
C ILE A 337 3.42 -5.18 6.60
N PHE A 338 2.37 -4.73 7.30
CA PHE A 338 2.20 -3.32 7.64
C PHE A 338 3.23 -2.85 8.68
N GLU A 339 3.68 -3.73 9.59
CA GLU A 339 4.70 -3.47 10.60
C GLU A 339 6.14 -3.56 10.04
N ASP A 340 6.38 -4.35 8.99
CA ASP A 340 7.72 -4.60 8.47
C ASP A 340 8.37 -3.33 7.87
N PRO A 341 9.48 -2.81 8.44
CA PRO A 341 10.17 -1.65 7.90
C PRO A 341 10.84 -1.90 6.54
N GLU A 342 11.06 -3.16 6.15
CA GLU A 342 11.62 -3.51 4.83
C GLU A 342 10.58 -3.42 3.70
N VAL A 343 9.28 -3.42 4.05
CA VAL A 343 8.18 -3.27 3.09
C VAL A 343 7.96 -1.79 2.75
N PRO A 344 7.86 -1.42 1.46
CA PRO A 344 7.68 -0.03 1.04
C PRO A 344 6.46 0.66 1.68
N GLN A 345 6.67 1.84 2.26
CA GLN A 345 5.61 2.61 2.90
C GLN A 345 4.51 3.04 1.91
N ARG A 346 4.88 3.30 0.64
CA ARG A 346 3.95 3.70 -0.42
C ARG A 346 2.90 2.64 -0.71
N GLY A 347 3.31 1.37 -0.82
CA GLY A 347 2.37 0.27 -1.11
C GLY A 347 1.34 0.10 0.00
N LYS A 348 1.80 0.10 1.26
CA LYS A 348 0.94 0.10 2.44
C LYS A 348 -0.10 1.22 2.40
N GLU A 349 0.34 2.44 2.07
CA GLU A 349 -0.56 3.59 1.95
C GLU A 349 -1.56 3.46 0.81
N TYR A 350 -1.15 2.97 -0.35
CA TYR A 350 -2.02 2.88 -1.51
C TYR A 350 -3.12 1.83 -1.29
N VAL A 351 -2.76 0.71 -0.66
CA VAL A 351 -3.73 -0.26 -0.16
C VAL A 351 -4.75 0.42 0.75
N GLN A 352 -4.27 1.17 1.74
CA GLN A 352 -5.16 1.86 2.67
C GLN A 352 -5.96 2.98 2.01
N LEU A 353 -5.49 3.67 0.98
CA LEU A 353 -6.20 4.79 0.34
C LEU A 353 -7.25 4.35 -0.68
N TYR A 354 -6.94 3.32 -1.48
CA TYR A 354 -7.69 2.96 -2.68
C TYR A 354 -8.35 1.57 -2.61
N PHE A 355 -7.84 0.65 -1.79
CA PHE A 355 -8.31 -0.74 -1.82
C PHE A 355 -8.98 -1.21 -0.54
N SER A 356 -8.90 -0.44 0.53
CA SER A 356 -9.45 -0.74 1.86
C SER A 356 -10.96 -0.51 2.03
N MET A 357 -11.63 0.19 1.12
CA MET A 357 -13.02 0.62 1.32
C MET A 357 -13.93 0.30 0.13
N PHE A 358 -15.14 -0.15 0.43
CA PHE A 358 -16.15 -0.58 -0.52
C PHE A 358 -17.47 0.11 -0.21
N HIS A 359 -18.05 0.80 -1.20
CA HIS A 359 -19.31 1.53 -1.05
C HIS A 359 -20.53 0.59 -1.20
N ILE A 360 -20.48 -0.56 -0.52
CA ILE A 360 -21.52 -1.60 -0.47
C ILE A 360 -21.40 -2.36 0.86
N ASP A 361 -22.48 -3.02 1.27
CA ASP A 361 -22.48 -3.95 2.41
C ASP A 361 -21.92 -5.32 1.99
N LEU A 362 -20.72 -5.65 2.45
CA LEU A 362 -20.04 -6.91 2.13
C LEU A 362 -20.40 -8.08 3.06
N ARG A 363 -21.07 -7.81 4.20
CA ARG A 363 -21.43 -8.85 5.18
C ARG A 363 -22.17 -10.08 4.60
N PRO A 364 -23.00 -9.98 3.54
CA PRO A 364 -23.64 -11.15 2.96
C PRO A 364 -22.70 -12.16 2.30
N GLY A 365 -21.46 -11.78 1.96
CA GLY A 365 -20.48 -12.63 1.28
C GLY A 365 -19.34 -13.12 2.17
N GLN A 366 -18.44 -13.89 1.57
CA GLN A 366 -17.20 -14.44 2.13
C GLN A 366 -15.94 -13.85 1.48
N ALA A 367 -16.08 -13.35 0.25
CA ALA A 367 -15.00 -12.69 -0.47
C ALA A 367 -15.57 -11.62 -1.41
N VAL A 368 -14.69 -10.79 -1.93
CA VAL A 368 -15.04 -9.73 -2.87
C VAL A 368 -14.02 -9.69 -4.00
N LEU A 369 -14.52 -9.58 -5.22
CA LEU A 369 -13.73 -9.41 -6.43
C LEU A 369 -14.08 -8.07 -7.04
N ALA A 370 -13.11 -7.16 -7.15
CA ALA A 370 -13.31 -5.86 -7.78
C ALA A 370 -12.58 -5.80 -9.12
N ASN A 371 -13.30 -5.51 -10.21
CA ASN A 371 -12.72 -5.29 -11.53
C ASN A 371 -12.31 -3.84 -11.66
N LEU A 372 -11.01 -3.59 -11.77
CA LEU A 372 -10.40 -2.27 -11.68
C LEU A 372 -9.55 -1.99 -12.91
N MET A 373 -9.33 -0.70 -13.16
CA MET A 373 -8.48 -0.24 -14.25
C MET A 373 -7.73 1.00 -13.79
N ILE A 374 -6.47 1.13 -14.20
CA ILE A 374 -5.68 2.33 -13.97
C ILE A 374 -5.94 3.36 -15.06
N VAL A 375 -6.21 4.59 -14.67
CA VAL A 375 -6.56 5.69 -15.56
C VAL A 375 -5.83 6.96 -15.16
N ASN A 376 -5.63 7.86 -16.12
CA ASN A 376 -5.19 9.22 -15.83
C ASN A 376 -6.35 10.02 -15.23
N SER A 377 -6.13 10.61 -14.05
CA SER A 377 -7.04 11.56 -13.44
C SER A 377 -6.36 12.92 -13.35
N THR A 378 -7.07 13.98 -13.74
CA THR A 378 -6.60 15.34 -13.53
C THR A 378 -7.34 15.96 -12.36
N ASP A 379 -6.59 16.42 -11.35
CA ASP A 379 -7.17 17.05 -10.18
C ASP A 379 -7.62 18.49 -10.47
N SER A 380 -8.21 19.14 -9.46
CA SER A 380 -8.66 20.55 -9.57
C SER A 380 -7.52 21.56 -9.73
N THR A 381 -6.26 21.16 -9.50
CA THR A 381 -5.07 22.00 -9.65
C THR A 381 -4.46 21.90 -11.05
N GLY A 382 -4.93 20.94 -11.86
CA GLY A 382 -4.43 20.66 -13.21
C GLY A 382 -3.27 19.66 -13.23
N GLN A 383 -2.97 19.02 -12.10
CA GLN A 383 -1.99 17.95 -12.03
C GLN A 383 -2.63 16.63 -12.46
N THR A 384 -2.01 15.96 -13.44
CA THR A 384 -2.44 14.65 -13.90
C THR A 384 -1.63 13.57 -13.19
N THR A 385 -2.33 12.61 -12.60
CA THR A 385 -1.75 11.44 -11.94
C THR A 385 -2.48 10.16 -12.34
N LEU A 386 -1.79 9.03 -12.29
CA LEU A 386 -2.41 7.73 -12.47
C LEU A 386 -3.13 7.33 -11.18
N VAL A 387 -4.37 6.87 -11.30
CA VAL A 387 -5.19 6.38 -10.18
C VAL A 387 -6.07 5.21 -10.65
N PRO A 388 -6.56 4.37 -9.74
CA PRO A 388 -7.62 3.42 -10.05
C PRO A 388 -8.91 4.15 -10.47
N LEU A 389 -9.68 3.55 -11.39
CA LEU A 389 -10.90 4.12 -11.97
C LEU A 389 -11.88 4.63 -10.91
N HIS A 390 -12.05 3.90 -9.81
CA HIS A 390 -12.96 4.27 -8.73
C HIS A 390 -12.61 5.61 -8.06
N ALA A 391 -11.36 6.04 -8.14
CA ALA A 391 -10.84 7.30 -7.59
C ALA A 391 -10.68 8.42 -8.62
N CYS A 392 -10.98 8.17 -9.90
CA CYS A 392 -10.80 9.15 -10.96
C CYS A 392 -11.82 10.30 -10.87
N MET A 393 -11.32 11.53 -10.78
CA MET A 393 -12.12 12.74 -10.51
C MET A 393 -12.78 13.34 -11.76
N ASP A 394 -12.19 13.13 -12.94
CA ASP A 394 -12.60 13.70 -14.23
C ASP A 394 -12.99 12.63 -15.27
N CYS A 395 -13.03 11.36 -14.87
CA CYS A 395 -13.45 10.27 -15.74
C CYS A 395 -14.96 10.28 -16.02
N THR A 396 -15.34 9.56 -17.06
CA THR A 396 -16.73 9.19 -17.34
C THR A 396 -16.92 7.70 -17.15
N ASN A 397 -18.11 7.31 -16.67
CA ASN A 397 -18.50 5.91 -16.59
C ASN A 397 -18.52 5.30 -18.02
N PRO A 398 -17.74 4.24 -18.26
CA PRO A 398 -17.59 3.68 -19.60
C PRO A 398 -18.88 3.09 -20.17
N ASP A 399 -19.79 2.61 -19.31
CA ASP A 399 -21.04 1.98 -19.72
C ASP A 399 -22.15 3.00 -20.01
N THR A 400 -22.20 4.10 -19.25
CA THR A 400 -23.30 5.08 -19.30
C THR A 400 -22.92 6.41 -19.95
N GLY A 401 -21.62 6.70 -20.09
CA GLY A 401 -21.10 7.99 -20.55
C GLY A 401 -21.37 9.16 -19.59
N ALA A 402 -21.89 8.89 -18.39
CA ALA A 402 -22.13 9.91 -17.36
C ALA A 402 -20.81 10.27 -16.64
N PRO A 403 -20.69 11.46 -16.04
CA PRO A 403 -19.54 11.79 -15.19
C PRO A 403 -19.37 10.75 -14.08
N TRP A 404 -18.15 10.25 -13.90
CA TRP A 404 -17.83 9.32 -12.83
C TRP A 404 -17.99 10.03 -11.48
N GLN A 405 -18.71 9.39 -10.55
CA GLN A 405 -18.91 9.95 -9.22
C GLN A 405 -18.03 9.23 -8.21
N VAL A 406 -16.90 9.86 -7.88
CA VAL A 406 -16.02 9.40 -6.81
C VAL A 406 -16.78 9.31 -5.49
N LYS A 407 -16.60 8.19 -4.79
CA LYS A 407 -17.15 7.95 -3.45
C LYS A 407 -16.02 8.09 -2.44
N ASP A 408 -15.62 9.33 -2.18
CA ASP A 408 -14.63 9.62 -1.15
C ASP A 408 -15.30 9.67 0.24
N VAL A 409 -14.64 9.04 1.21
CA VAL A 409 -15.05 9.00 2.62
C VAL A 409 -13.89 9.50 3.47
N THR A 410 -14.17 10.47 4.34
CA THR A 410 -13.18 10.95 5.31
C THR A 410 -13.12 9.99 6.49
N VAL A 411 -11.92 9.50 6.79
CA VAL A 411 -11.61 8.67 7.95
C VAL A 411 -10.71 9.47 8.87
N THR A 412 -11.18 9.65 10.12
CA THR A 412 -10.44 10.38 11.16
C THR A 412 -9.80 9.39 12.11
N VAL A 413 -8.47 9.36 12.16
CA VAL A 413 -7.68 8.52 13.06
C VAL A 413 -6.83 9.44 13.92
N ASN A 414 -6.88 9.29 15.25
CA ASN A 414 -6.11 10.11 16.20
C ASN A 414 -6.28 11.65 16.03
N GLY A 415 -7.43 12.09 15.50
CA GLY A 415 -7.72 13.51 15.25
C GLY A 415 -7.17 14.04 13.92
N GLU A 416 -6.56 13.19 13.10
CA GLU A 416 -6.11 13.52 11.75
C GLU A 416 -7.07 12.92 10.71
N ASP A 417 -7.50 13.77 9.77
CA ASP A 417 -8.41 13.39 8.71
C ASP A 417 -7.64 12.91 7.48
N SER A 418 -8.09 11.81 6.90
CA SER A 418 -7.58 11.32 5.62
C SER A 418 -8.71 10.79 4.76
N LYS A 419 -8.61 10.98 3.44
CA LYS A 419 -9.64 10.52 2.50
C LYS A 419 -9.36 9.09 2.05
N ARG A 420 -10.43 8.32 1.88
CA ARG A 420 -10.44 6.97 1.32
C ARG A 420 -11.33 6.95 0.10
N PHE A 421 -10.90 6.33 -0.98
CA PHE A 421 -11.66 6.20 -2.21
C PHE A 421 -12.38 4.86 -2.21
N ALA A 422 -13.67 4.87 -1.90
CA ALA A 422 -14.45 3.65 -1.82
C ALA A 422 -14.75 3.09 -3.22
N ILE A 423 -14.48 1.81 -3.41
CA ILE A 423 -14.81 1.07 -4.64
C ILE A 423 -16.33 1.00 -4.77
N GLN A 424 -16.86 1.39 -5.93
CA GLN A 424 -18.30 1.46 -6.17
C GLN A 424 -18.91 0.09 -6.49
N PRO A 425 -20.20 -0.15 -6.16
CA PRO A 425 -20.89 -1.41 -6.40
C PRO A 425 -20.82 -1.92 -7.83
N GLU A 426 -20.76 -1.03 -8.82
CA GLU A 426 -20.75 -1.41 -10.24
C GLU A 426 -19.46 -2.12 -10.64
N LEU A 427 -18.39 -1.98 -9.85
CA LEU A 427 -17.10 -2.62 -10.08
C LEU A 427 -16.92 -3.91 -9.29
N ILE A 428 -17.89 -4.27 -8.44
CA ILE A 428 -17.75 -5.29 -7.40
C ILE A 428 -18.62 -6.51 -7.70
N GLU A 429 -18.03 -7.69 -7.55
CA GLU A 429 -18.71 -8.97 -7.42
C GLU A 429 -18.50 -9.51 -6.00
N ILE A 430 -19.60 -9.74 -5.27
CA ILE A 430 -19.57 -10.36 -3.94
C ILE A 430 -19.64 -11.87 -4.12
N ILE A 431 -18.67 -12.57 -3.55
CA ILE A 431 -18.51 -14.02 -3.66
C ILE A 431 -18.97 -14.67 -2.36
N GLY A 432 -19.62 -15.83 -2.51
CA GLY A 432 -20.01 -16.66 -1.37
C GLY A 432 -21.25 -16.16 -0.61
N ILE A 433 -22.20 -15.56 -1.35
CA ILE A 433 -23.49 -15.16 -0.79
C ILE A 433 -24.32 -16.42 -0.48
N ASP A 434 -24.95 -16.42 0.69
CA ASP A 434 -25.86 -17.47 1.08
C ASP A 434 -26.94 -17.75 0.03
N SER A 435 -27.12 -19.04 -0.24
CA SER A 435 -28.06 -19.44 -1.27
C SER A 435 -29.51 -19.22 -0.84
N SER A 436 -30.26 -18.49 -1.68
CA SER A 436 -31.71 -18.35 -1.53
C SER A 436 -32.48 -19.68 -1.55
N TRP A 437 -31.93 -20.75 -2.16
CA TRP A 437 -32.60 -22.05 -2.18
C TRP A 437 -32.41 -22.87 -0.90
N GLY A 438 -31.44 -22.52 -0.04
CA GLY A 438 -31.29 -23.16 1.28
C GLY A 438 -32.56 -23.05 2.13
N GLY A 439 -33.29 -21.94 1.99
CA GLY A 439 -34.60 -21.75 2.63
C GLY A 439 -35.67 -22.75 2.18
N TYR A 440 -35.68 -23.17 0.91
CA TYR A 440 -36.60 -24.21 0.43
C TYR A 440 -36.28 -25.57 1.06
N ALA A 441 -35.00 -25.85 1.32
CA ALA A 441 -34.58 -27.08 1.97
C ALA A 441 -34.99 -27.15 3.44
N HIS A 442 -34.97 -26.03 4.17
CA HIS A 442 -35.62 -25.95 5.49
C HIS A 442 -37.12 -26.22 5.44
N GLY A 443 -37.80 -25.73 4.40
CA GLY A 443 -39.20 -26.05 4.13
C GLY A 443 -39.44 -27.55 3.96
N MET A 444 -38.56 -28.25 3.22
CA MET A 444 -38.62 -29.71 3.07
C MET A 444 -38.45 -30.43 4.41
N THR A 445 -37.51 -29.99 5.26
CA THR A 445 -37.35 -30.56 6.61
C THR A 445 -38.61 -30.39 7.45
N ALA A 446 -39.24 -29.21 7.42
CA ALA A 446 -40.49 -28.95 8.14
C ALA A 446 -41.64 -29.84 7.63
N VAL A 447 -41.75 -30.03 6.32
CA VAL A 447 -42.73 -30.96 5.72
C VAL A 447 -42.47 -32.39 6.18
N GLY A 448 -41.21 -32.84 6.20
CA GLY A 448 -40.85 -34.17 6.69
C GLY A 448 -41.24 -34.42 8.14
N LEU A 449 -40.99 -33.43 9.02
CA LEU A 449 -41.40 -33.50 10.43
C LEU A 449 -42.93 -33.52 10.59
N LEU A 450 -43.66 -32.72 9.79
CA LEU A 450 -45.13 -32.73 9.80
C LEU A 450 -45.70 -34.06 9.34
N LEU A 451 -45.16 -34.65 8.27
CA LEU A 451 -45.57 -35.98 7.78
C LEU A 451 -45.32 -37.05 8.84
N GLY A 452 -44.18 -37.00 9.53
CA GLY A 452 -43.89 -37.88 10.66
C GLY A 452 -44.89 -37.73 11.80
N GLY A 453 -45.20 -36.48 12.19
CA GLY A 453 -46.19 -36.18 13.22
C GLY A 453 -47.61 -36.67 12.86
N ILE A 454 -48.03 -36.50 11.61
CA ILE A 454 -49.31 -37.02 11.11
C ILE A 454 -49.33 -38.55 11.12
N GLY A 455 -48.25 -39.19 10.68
CA GLY A 455 -48.12 -40.66 10.72
C GLY A 455 -48.21 -41.22 12.14
N PHE A 456 -47.55 -40.58 13.11
CA PHE A 456 -47.67 -40.94 14.52
C PHE A 456 -49.07 -40.73 15.07
N TRP A 457 -49.74 -39.64 14.72
CA TRP A 457 -51.12 -39.38 15.15
C TRP A 457 -52.11 -40.41 14.59
N MET A 458 -51.96 -40.78 13.31
CA MET A 458 -52.78 -41.83 12.67
C MET A 458 -52.56 -43.19 13.36
N SER A 459 -51.31 -43.57 13.59
CA SER A 459 -50.97 -44.81 14.29
C SER A 459 -51.48 -44.84 15.73
N TYR A 460 -51.38 -43.72 16.47
CA TYR A 460 -51.94 -43.60 17.81
C TYR A 460 -53.47 -43.74 17.82
N ARG A 461 -54.16 -43.11 16.88
CA ARG A 461 -55.62 -43.18 16.77
C ARG A 461 -56.10 -44.58 16.42
N GLN A 462 -55.45 -45.22 15.45
CA GLN A 462 -55.78 -46.59 15.04
C GLN A 462 -55.58 -47.58 16.20
N ASN A 463 -54.49 -47.46 16.96
CA ASN A 463 -54.30 -48.29 18.15
C ASN A 463 -55.35 -48.02 19.23
N ARG A 464 -55.85 -46.78 19.36
CA ARG A 464 -56.89 -46.43 20.34
C ARG A 464 -58.25 -47.03 19.98
N GLU A 465 -58.58 -47.11 18.69
CA GLU A 465 -59.81 -47.76 18.20
C GLU A 465 -59.75 -49.28 18.47
N TYR A 466 -58.59 -49.93 18.32
CA TYR A 466 -58.40 -51.34 18.73
C TYR A 466 -58.55 -51.59 20.24
N PHE A 467 -58.06 -50.69 21.10
CA PHE A 467 -58.22 -50.83 22.56
C PHE A 467 -59.65 -50.53 23.07
N GLU A 468 -60.46 -49.81 22.28
CA GLU A 468 -61.88 -49.58 22.59
C GLU A 468 -62.78 -50.74 22.10
N GLU A 469 -62.30 -51.58 21.17
CA GLU A 469 -63.02 -52.80 20.70
C GLU A 469 -62.74 -54.06 21.53
N ASP A 470 -61.67 -54.10 22.34
CA ASP A 470 -61.33 -55.24 23.21
C ASP A 470 -62.26 -55.43 24.44
N GLU A 471 -63.32 -54.63 24.60
CA GLU A 471 -64.35 -54.83 25.65
C GLU A 471 -65.61 -55.59 25.17
N GLU A 472 -65.72 -55.96 23.88
CA GLU A 472 -66.82 -56.80 23.40
C GLU A 472 -66.31 -58.11 22.75
N GLU A 473 -66.47 -59.18 23.51
CA GLU A 473 -66.20 -60.57 23.18
C GLU A 473 -67.07 -61.08 21.99
N TYR A 474 -66.46 -61.89 21.13
CA TYR A 474 -67.01 -62.93 20.21
C TYR A 474 -66.99 -62.69 18.68
N ASP A 475 -66.22 -63.60 18.04
CA ASP A 475 -66.52 -64.37 16.82
C ASP A 475 -66.63 -63.65 15.46
N GLU A 476 -65.62 -63.78 14.59
CA GLU A 476 -65.55 -64.79 13.51
C GLU A 476 -64.39 -64.47 12.53
N ASP A 477 -63.61 -65.50 12.22
CA ASP A 477 -62.64 -65.55 11.13
C ASP A 477 -63.32 -65.27 9.77
N GLU A 478 -62.71 -64.50 8.87
CA GLU A 478 -62.77 -64.72 7.40
C GLU A 478 -61.88 -63.70 6.62
N ASP A 479 -60.71 -64.20 6.19
CA ASP A 479 -60.07 -64.04 4.87
C ASP A 479 -59.96 -62.64 4.21
N PHE A 480 -58.80 -61.99 4.39
CA PHE A 480 -58.34 -60.83 3.61
C PHE A 480 -57.42 -61.25 2.43
N GLU A 481 -57.52 -62.48 1.93
CA GLU A 481 -56.82 -62.94 0.72
C GLU A 481 -57.64 -62.74 -0.58
N ASP A 482 -58.95 -62.46 -0.51
CA ASP A 482 -59.83 -62.33 -1.70
C ASP A 482 -60.04 -60.89 -2.21
N ALA A 483 -59.53 -59.85 -1.51
CA ALA A 483 -59.74 -58.45 -1.90
C ALA A 483 -58.74 -57.90 -2.94
N LEU A 484 -57.78 -58.73 -3.39
CA LEU A 484 -56.68 -58.31 -4.28
C LEU A 484 -56.78 -58.83 -5.72
N ASP A 485 -57.68 -59.79 -6.02
CA ASP A 485 -57.83 -60.37 -7.37
C ASP A 485 -58.82 -59.61 -8.28
N ASP A 486 -59.62 -58.68 -7.76
CA ASP A 486 -60.66 -57.95 -8.53
C ASP A 486 -60.22 -56.57 -9.07
N LEU A 487 -58.92 -56.23 -9.03
CA LEU A 487 -58.39 -54.91 -9.46
C LEU A 487 -57.44 -54.96 -10.67
N GLU A 488 -57.45 -56.03 -11.48
CA GLU A 488 -56.63 -56.14 -12.71
C GLU A 488 -57.42 -56.08 -14.03
N ASP A 489 -58.74 -55.84 -14.02
CA ASP A 489 -59.56 -55.85 -15.25
C ASP A 489 -60.41 -54.57 -15.48
N PHE A 490 -59.77 -53.39 -15.38
CA PHE A 490 -60.32 -52.12 -15.91
C PHE A 490 -59.30 -51.19 -16.57
#